data_AF-A0A1B6B716-F1
#
_entry.id   AF-A0A1B6B716-F1
#
_cell.length_a   1.000
_cell.length_b   1.000
_cell.length_c   1.000
_cell.angle_alpha   90.00
_cell.angle_beta   90.00
_cell.angle_gamma   90.00
#
_symmetry.space_group_name_H-M   'P 1'
#
loop_
_entity.id
_entity.type
_entity.pdbx_description
1 polymer ?
#
loop_
_entity_poly.entity_id
_entity_poly.type
_entity_poly.pdbx_seq_one_letter_code
_entity_poly.pdbx_strand_id
1 'polypeptide(L)'
;MRLKWQMTMLLLCIMLLSSVTFASEVTLIINDQPIGNDDLIIVQNDQLYACVADFSLRYGGETHWFDNAKLAVVNYQEKYMSFELESSQVIINNETLTMEAPTINVNNRVYAPLNFLIEQLSGTFIWNDRNLTLTIQSDQFKLDEADKVVLTYTDEDLLWLSRIIDVEGRSTSPAMKLAIANVVLNRVKSASFPATVYDVIYQEGNYKQFPPAHKSSFLTLEPSKSSIVAAKKALTGENNVGDCLYFNNRPFSSKADDLYTIIDGEYFYK
;
A
#
# COMPACT_ATOMS: atom_id res chain seq x y z
N MET A 1 -18.95 -37.99 -50.73
CA MET A 1 -17.87 -37.03 -50.37
C MET A 1 -18.41 -36.06 -49.34
N ARG A 2 -18.13 -36.24 -48.05
CA ARG A 2 -18.46 -35.29 -46.98
C ARG A 2 -17.14 -34.74 -46.43
N LEU A 3 -16.91 -33.46 -46.66
CA LEU A 3 -15.70 -32.72 -46.29
C LEU A 3 -15.74 -32.42 -44.79
N LYS A 4 -14.79 -32.94 -44.01
CA LYS A 4 -14.61 -32.61 -42.60
C LYS A 4 -13.84 -31.28 -42.52
N TRP A 5 -14.48 -30.21 -42.02
CA TRP A 5 -13.79 -29.00 -41.61
C TRP A 5 -13.29 -29.21 -40.17
N GLN A 6 -11.97 -29.26 -39.99
CA GLN A 6 -11.35 -29.17 -38.67
C GLN A 6 -11.26 -27.70 -38.29
N MET A 7 -11.97 -27.31 -37.24
CA MET A 7 -11.90 -25.99 -36.64
C MET A 7 -10.77 -26.00 -35.62
N THR A 8 -9.58 -25.55 -36.02
CA THR A 8 -8.49 -25.27 -35.08
C THR A 8 -8.80 -23.96 -34.35
N MET A 9 -9.32 -24.07 -33.13
CA MET A 9 -9.46 -22.96 -32.21
C MET A 9 -8.10 -22.68 -31.57
N LEU A 10 -7.37 -21.71 -32.12
CA LEU A 10 -6.15 -21.19 -31.52
C LEU A 10 -6.56 -20.33 -30.32
N LEU A 11 -6.47 -20.89 -29.10
CA LEU A 11 -6.69 -20.16 -27.87
C LEU A 11 -5.51 -19.21 -27.66
N LEU A 12 -5.66 -17.97 -28.11
CA LEU A 12 -4.73 -16.89 -27.80
C LEU A 12 -4.94 -16.51 -26.33
N CYS A 13 -4.25 -17.20 -25.43
CA CYS A 13 -4.13 -16.78 -24.03
C CYS A 13 -3.37 -15.46 -23.99
N ILE A 14 -4.10 -14.35 -24.08
CA ILE A 14 -3.61 -13.03 -23.71
C ILE A 14 -3.39 -13.12 -22.20
N MET A 15 -2.16 -13.47 -21.78
CA MET A 15 -1.73 -13.19 -20.42
C MET A 15 -1.71 -11.67 -20.28
N LEU A 16 -2.82 -11.11 -19.80
CA LEU A 16 -2.78 -9.84 -19.10
C LEU A 16 -1.79 -10.05 -17.96
N LEU A 17 -0.55 -9.61 -18.15
CA LEU A 17 0.38 -9.33 -17.07
C LEU A 17 -0.25 -8.19 -16.27
N SER A 18 -1.26 -8.50 -15.46
CA SER A 18 -1.63 -7.68 -14.33
C SER A 18 -0.39 -7.68 -13.46
N SER A 19 0.39 -6.60 -13.54
CA SER A 19 1.39 -6.30 -12.54
C SER A 19 0.70 -6.43 -11.19
N VAL A 20 1.11 -7.43 -10.42
CA VAL A 20 0.56 -7.61 -9.08
C VAL A 20 1.14 -6.48 -8.24
N THR A 21 0.38 -5.40 -8.14
CA THR A 21 0.72 -4.28 -7.28
C THR A 21 0.29 -4.63 -5.87
N PHE A 22 1.26 -4.92 -5.01
CA PHE A 22 1.05 -5.01 -3.58
C PHE A 22 1.11 -3.61 -3.00
N ALA A 23 0.12 -3.24 -2.19
CA ALA A 23 0.28 -2.10 -1.30
C ALA A 23 0.74 -2.63 0.06
N SER A 24 2.02 -2.43 0.37
CA SER A 24 2.58 -2.63 1.72
C SER A 24 2.37 -1.40 2.62
N GLU A 25 1.83 -0.30 2.07
CA GLU A 25 1.57 0.97 2.78
C GLU A 25 0.38 0.90 3.76
N VAL A 26 0.12 -0.27 4.31
CA VAL A 26 -0.83 -0.46 5.40
C VAL A 26 -0.21 0.12 6.67
N THR A 27 -0.90 1.07 7.28
CA THR A 27 -0.57 1.46 8.66
C THR A 27 -1.14 0.39 9.57
N LEU A 28 -0.27 -0.26 10.33
CA LEU A 28 -0.67 -1.33 11.24
C LEU A 28 -0.72 -0.81 12.67
N ILE A 29 -1.86 -0.98 13.32
CA ILE A 29 -2.06 -0.63 14.73
C ILE A 29 -2.49 -1.90 15.45
N ILE A 30 -1.72 -2.34 16.44
CA ILE A 30 -2.03 -3.51 17.26
C ILE A 30 -2.23 -3.04 18.70
N ASN A 31 -3.39 -3.34 19.30
CA ASN A 31 -3.68 -2.96 20.69
C ASN A 31 -3.36 -1.47 20.96
N ASP A 32 -3.84 -0.61 20.06
CA ASP A 32 -3.65 0.86 20.05
C ASP A 32 -2.20 1.34 19.89
N GLN A 33 -1.26 0.46 19.53
CA GLN A 33 0.13 0.80 19.26
C GLN A 33 0.45 0.67 17.76
N PRO A 34 0.90 1.75 17.09
CA PRO A 34 1.43 1.64 15.73
C PRO A 34 2.70 0.78 15.69
N ILE A 35 2.77 -0.11 14.72
CA ILE A 35 3.95 -0.94 14.46
C ILE A 35 4.39 -0.86 13.01
N GLY A 36 5.67 -1.17 12.77
CA GLY A 36 6.18 -1.41 11.42
C GLY A 36 5.40 -2.53 10.76
N ASN A 37 5.03 -2.36 9.50
CA ASN A 37 4.35 -3.42 8.76
C ASN A 37 5.34 -4.50 8.31
N ASP A 38 6.54 -4.14 7.84
CA ASP A 38 7.60 -5.10 7.44
C ASP A 38 7.11 -6.28 6.58
N ASP A 39 6.23 -5.97 5.61
CA ASP A 39 5.55 -6.96 4.76
C ASP A 39 4.78 -8.04 5.55
N LEU A 40 4.32 -7.74 6.76
CA LEU A 40 3.46 -8.61 7.56
C LEU A 40 2.05 -8.66 6.95
N ILE A 41 1.52 -7.50 6.60
CA ILE A 41 0.20 -7.33 5.99
C ILE A 41 0.35 -6.72 4.61
N ILE A 42 -0.38 -7.26 3.64
CA ILE A 42 -0.45 -6.71 2.29
C ILE A 42 -1.91 -6.61 1.84
N VAL A 43 -2.17 -5.65 0.96
CA VAL A 43 -3.44 -5.57 0.23
C VAL A 43 -3.22 -6.04 -1.20
N GLN A 44 -4.00 -7.01 -1.65
CA GLN A 44 -4.04 -7.47 -3.04
C GLN A 44 -5.49 -7.65 -3.49
N ASN A 45 -5.86 -7.04 -4.61
CA ASN A 45 -7.23 -7.09 -5.15
C ASN A 45 -8.31 -6.72 -4.11
N ASP A 46 -8.07 -5.65 -3.34
CA ASP A 46 -8.93 -5.17 -2.25
C ASP A 46 -9.12 -6.14 -1.08
N GLN A 47 -8.35 -7.23 -1.03
CA GLN A 47 -8.33 -8.20 0.06
C GLN A 47 -7.06 -8.03 0.90
N LEU A 48 -7.22 -8.10 2.23
CA LEU A 48 -6.11 -8.12 3.17
C LEU A 48 -5.57 -9.54 3.32
N TYR A 49 -4.26 -9.65 3.26
CA TYR A 49 -3.53 -10.87 3.54
C TYR A 49 -2.48 -10.64 4.61
N ALA A 50 -2.24 -11.66 5.42
CA ALA A 50 -1.14 -11.69 6.37
C ALA A 50 -0.14 -12.79 6.00
N CYS A 51 1.15 -12.52 6.20
CA CYS A 51 2.18 -13.52 6.03
C CYS A 51 1.99 -14.62 7.07
N VAL A 52 1.71 -15.85 6.62
CA VAL A 52 1.35 -16.97 7.50
C VAL A 52 2.41 -17.20 8.57
N ALA A 53 3.69 -17.18 8.18
CA ALA A 53 4.79 -17.48 9.09
C ALA A 53 4.97 -16.40 10.16
N ASP A 54 5.22 -15.16 9.73
CA ASP A 54 5.55 -14.07 10.65
C ASP A 54 4.35 -13.65 11.50
N PHE A 55 3.14 -13.69 10.93
CA PHE A 55 1.93 -13.41 11.66
C PHE A 55 1.68 -14.44 12.75
N SER A 56 1.79 -15.74 12.45
CA SER A 56 1.61 -16.79 13.46
C SER A 56 2.67 -16.73 14.55
N LEU A 57 3.92 -16.39 14.20
CA LEU A 57 5.00 -16.22 15.18
C LEU A 57 4.68 -15.12 16.20
N ARG A 58 4.05 -14.01 15.77
CA ARG A 58 3.59 -12.95 16.69
C ARG A 58 2.50 -13.44 17.65
N TYR A 59 1.73 -14.46 17.32
CA TYR A 59 0.81 -15.12 18.26
C TYR A 59 1.50 -16.21 19.12
N GLY A 60 2.81 -16.39 18.98
CA GLY A 60 3.55 -17.46 19.65
C GLY A 60 3.36 -18.84 19.02
N GLY A 61 2.88 -18.90 17.78
CA GLY A 61 2.87 -20.13 17.00
C GLY A 61 4.26 -20.51 16.49
N GLU A 62 4.45 -21.79 16.25
CA GLU A 62 5.62 -22.35 15.58
C GLU A 62 5.31 -22.61 14.11
N THR A 63 6.28 -22.40 13.24
CA THR A 63 6.04 -22.47 11.79
C THR A 63 7.10 -23.32 11.10
N HIS A 64 6.66 -24.19 10.20
CA HIS A 64 7.53 -25.05 9.39
C HIS A 64 7.14 -24.99 7.93
N TRP A 65 8.15 -24.89 7.07
CA TRP A 65 7.98 -24.90 5.62
C TRP A 65 8.42 -26.24 5.03
N PHE A 66 7.61 -26.79 4.11
CA PHE A 66 7.93 -28.01 3.37
C PHE A 66 8.02 -27.69 1.87
N ASP A 67 9.24 -27.48 1.38
CA ASP A 67 9.52 -27.11 -0.02
C ASP A 67 8.84 -28.04 -1.03
N ASN A 68 9.00 -29.36 -0.85
CA ASN A 68 8.49 -30.37 -1.77
C ASN A 68 6.95 -30.35 -1.90
N ALA A 69 6.26 -29.93 -0.84
CA ALA A 69 4.81 -29.87 -0.78
C ALA A 69 4.26 -28.44 -0.98
N LYS A 70 5.13 -27.43 -1.10
CA LYS A 70 4.77 -26.00 -1.09
C LYS A 70 3.80 -25.66 0.03
N LEU A 71 4.11 -26.16 1.22
CA LEU A 71 3.19 -26.22 2.35
C LEU A 71 3.79 -25.51 3.56
N ALA A 72 3.08 -24.50 4.08
CA ALA A 72 3.40 -23.87 5.35
C ALA A 72 2.53 -24.49 6.46
N VAL A 73 3.16 -24.99 7.51
CA VAL A 73 2.48 -25.57 8.68
C VAL A 73 2.68 -24.64 9.87
N VAL A 74 1.58 -24.29 10.51
CA VAL A 74 1.55 -23.51 11.75
C VAL A 74 1.05 -24.41 12.87
N ASN A 75 1.78 -24.46 13.98
CA ASN A 75 1.32 -25.03 15.24
C ASN A 75 1.04 -23.90 16.23
N TYR A 76 -0.21 -23.76 16.64
CA TYR A 76 -0.62 -22.79 17.65
C TYR A 76 -1.57 -23.45 18.65
N GLN A 77 -1.15 -23.54 19.92
CA GLN A 77 -1.95 -24.18 20.99
C GLN A 77 -2.48 -25.57 20.60
N GLU A 78 -1.61 -26.43 20.05
CA GLU A 78 -1.93 -27.79 19.56
C GLU A 78 -2.88 -27.81 18.34
N LYS A 79 -3.20 -26.65 17.75
CA LYS A 79 -3.89 -26.54 16.45
C LYS A 79 -2.85 -26.54 15.33
N TYR A 80 -2.85 -27.60 14.52
CA TYR A 80 -2.00 -27.74 13.34
C TYR A 80 -2.74 -27.25 12.11
N MET A 81 -2.30 -26.14 11.53
CA MET A 81 -2.89 -25.52 10.34
C MET A 81 -1.93 -25.65 9.17
N SER A 82 -2.35 -26.30 8.10
CA SER A 82 -1.53 -26.53 6.90
C SER A 82 -2.06 -25.71 5.73
N PHE A 83 -1.25 -24.75 5.29
CA PHE A 83 -1.54 -23.82 4.21
C PHE A 83 -0.75 -24.22 2.97
N GLU A 84 -1.43 -24.78 1.99
CA GLU A 84 -0.85 -25.05 0.67
C GLU A 84 -0.84 -23.77 -0.16
N LEU A 85 0.21 -23.58 -0.96
CA LEU A 85 0.35 -22.43 -1.85
C LEU A 85 -0.69 -22.45 -2.98
N GLU A 86 -1.25 -21.28 -3.32
CA GLU A 86 -2.25 -21.10 -4.40
C GLU A 86 -3.55 -21.92 -4.18
N SER A 87 -3.86 -22.23 -2.92
CA SER A 87 -5.03 -23.02 -2.53
C SER A 87 -5.95 -22.24 -1.60
N SER A 88 -7.26 -22.37 -1.80
CA SER A 88 -8.29 -21.89 -0.86
C SER A 88 -8.58 -22.89 0.25
N GLN A 89 -7.93 -24.06 0.24
CA GLN A 89 -8.11 -25.07 1.28
C GLN A 89 -7.01 -24.98 2.32
N VAL A 90 -7.40 -25.20 3.57
CA VAL A 90 -6.51 -25.28 4.72
C VAL A 90 -6.92 -26.48 5.55
N ILE A 91 -5.93 -27.26 5.98
CA ILE A 91 -6.18 -28.44 6.81
C ILE A 91 -5.88 -28.07 8.26
N ILE A 92 -6.90 -28.18 9.12
CA ILE A 92 -6.78 -27.97 10.56
C ILE A 92 -7.06 -29.28 11.28
N ASN A 93 -6.08 -29.85 11.97
CA ASN A 93 -6.24 -31.10 12.75
C ASN A 93 -6.95 -32.24 11.97
N ASN A 94 -6.59 -32.40 10.69
CA ASN A 94 -7.16 -33.35 9.70
C ASN A 94 -8.53 -32.98 9.10
N GLU A 95 -9.11 -31.84 9.47
CA GLU A 95 -10.32 -31.32 8.83
C GLU A 95 -9.96 -30.28 7.76
N THR A 96 -10.58 -30.37 6.59
CA THR A 96 -10.39 -29.38 5.51
C THR A 96 -11.42 -28.27 5.66
N LEU A 97 -10.94 -27.04 5.80
CA LEU A 97 -11.74 -25.82 5.73
C LEU A 97 -11.47 -25.06 4.43
N THR A 98 -12.41 -24.21 4.05
CA THR A 98 -12.30 -23.35 2.86
C THR A 98 -12.18 -21.90 3.29
N MET A 99 -11.14 -21.23 2.80
CA MET A 99 -10.91 -19.79 2.96
C MET A 99 -11.67 -18.98 1.89
N GLU A 100 -11.94 -17.72 2.19
CA GLU A 100 -12.59 -16.76 1.28
C GLU A 100 -11.79 -16.42 0.01
N ALA A 101 -10.47 -16.61 0.07
CA ALA A 101 -9.55 -16.43 -1.06
C ALA A 101 -8.37 -17.42 -0.95
N PRO A 102 -7.69 -17.77 -2.05
CA PRO A 102 -6.55 -18.66 -2.00
C PRO A 102 -5.36 -18.03 -1.28
N THR A 103 -4.47 -18.85 -0.75
CA THR A 103 -3.14 -18.36 -0.36
C THR A 103 -2.38 -17.84 -1.58
N ILE A 104 -1.44 -16.93 -1.35
CA ILE A 104 -0.62 -16.33 -2.41
C ILE A 104 0.85 -16.39 -2.04
N ASN A 105 1.70 -16.42 -3.08
CA ASN A 105 3.15 -16.30 -2.94
C ASN A 105 3.59 -14.87 -3.21
N VAL A 106 4.25 -14.25 -2.23
CA VAL A 106 4.91 -12.95 -2.41
C VAL A 106 6.32 -13.06 -1.87
N ASN A 107 7.33 -12.86 -2.72
CA ASN A 107 8.74 -12.93 -2.34
C ASN A 107 9.12 -14.22 -1.58
N ASN A 108 8.62 -15.37 -2.04
CA ASN A 108 8.81 -16.69 -1.41
C ASN A 108 8.21 -16.81 0.01
N ARG A 109 7.25 -15.96 0.35
CA ARG A 109 6.46 -16.05 1.59
C ARG A 109 5.02 -16.39 1.25
N VAL A 110 4.42 -17.26 2.07
CA VAL A 110 3.01 -17.63 1.96
C VAL A 110 2.18 -16.61 2.71
N TYR A 111 1.17 -16.08 2.04
CA TYR A 111 0.18 -15.19 2.62
C TYR A 111 -1.19 -15.85 2.56
N ALA A 112 -1.97 -15.70 3.62
CA ALA A 112 -3.35 -16.18 3.70
C ALA A 112 -4.29 -15.00 4.00
N PRO A 113 -5.58 -15.12 3.67
CA PRO A 113 -6.57 -14.08 3.96
C PRO A 113 -6.54 -13.72 5.45
N LEU A 114 -6.41 -12.41 5.75
CA LEU A 114 -6.24 -11.93 7.13
C LEU A 114 -7.40 -12.36 8.03
N ASN A 115 -8.64 -12.28 7.52
CA ASN A 115 -9.84 -12.64 8.27
C ASN A 115 -9.74 -14.08 8.82
N PHE A 116 -9.30 -15.01 7.97
CA PHE A 116 -9.11 -16.41 8.36
C PHE A 116 -8.06 -16.55 9.47
N LEU A 117 -6.89 -15.93 9.32
CA LEU A 117 -5.81 -16.01 10.32
C LEU A 117 -6.23 -15.39 11.66
N ILE A 118 -6.89 -14.23 11.64
CA ILE A 118 -7.40 -13.57 12.84
C ILE A 118 -8.42 -14.44 13.58
N GLU A 119 -9.35 -15.06 12.85
CA GLU A 119 -10.33 -15.97 13.44
C GLU A 119 -9.64 -17.17 14.10
N GLN A 120 -8.67 -17.79 13.42
CA GLN A 120 -7.98 -18.97 13.95
C GLN A 120 -7.07 -18.68 15.14
N LEU A 121 -6.53 -17.46 15.22
CA LEU A 121 -5.58 -17.02 16.24
C LEU A 121 -6.22 -16.18 17.36
N SER A 122 -7.55 -16.05 17.39
CA SER A 122 -8.31 -15.32 18.42
C SER A 122 -7.99 -13.82 18.48
N GLY A 123 -8.32 -13.09 17.42
CA GLY A 123 -8.29 -11.63 17.39
C GLY A 123 -9.54 -11.03 16.74
N THR A 124 -9.56 -9.70 16.68
CA THR A 124 -10.50 -8.94 15.85
C THR A 124 -9.75 -7.86 15.10
N PHE A 125 -10.33 -7.35 14.02
CA PHE A 125 -9.71 -6.26 13.28
C PHE A 125 -10.74 -5.28 12.70
N ILE A 126 -10.27 -4.08 12.41
CA ILE A 126 -10.98 -3.01 11.72
C ILE A 126 -10.11 -2.53 10.57
N TRP A 127 -10.65 -2.52 9.36
CA TRP A 127 -10.01 -1.95 8.18
C TRP A 127 -10.60 -0.58 7.86
N ASN A 128 -9.75 0.44 7.77
CA ASN A 128 -10.09 1.77 7.28
C ASN A 128 -9.49 1.97 5.88
N ASP A 129 -10.32 1.82 4.86
CA ASP A 129 -9.92 1.95 3.45
C ASP A 129 -9.51 3.39 3.08
N ARG A 130 -10.01 4.41 3.81
CA ARG A 130 -9.74 5.83 3.50
C ARG A 130 -8.30 6.25 3.79
N ASN A 131 -7.69 5.64 4.79
CA ASN A 131 -6.31 5.93 5.19
C ASN A 131 -5.45 4.67 5.19
N LEU A 132 -5.91 3.56 4.59
CA LEU A 132 -5.23 2.26 4.54
C LEU A 132 -4.69 1.83 5.92
N THR A 133 -5.53 1.93 6.95
CA THR A 133 -5.14 1.57 8.32
C THR A 133 -5.84 0.31 8.75
N LEU A 134 -5.06 -0.66 9.22
CA LEU A 134 -5.54 -1.88 9.83
C LEU A 134 -5.31 -1.82 11.34
N THR A 135 -6.39 -1.88 12.11
CA THR A 135 -6.33 -1.98 13.57
C THR A 135 -6.66 -3.41 13.98
N ILE A 136 -5.78 -4.09 14.71
CA ILE A 136 -5.99 -5.43 15.26
C ILE A 136 -6.06 -5.33 16.78
N GLN A 137 -6.99 -6.07 17.38
CA GLN A 137 -7.12 -6.22 18.83
C GLN A 137 -7.02 -7.71 19.17
N SER A 138 -6.04 -8.07 20.00
CA SER A 138 -5.87 -9.44 20.50
C SER A 138 -4.97 -9.48 21.73
N ASP A 139 -5.40 -10.24 22.74
CA ASP A 139 -4.61 -10.50 23.96
C ASP A 139 -3.42 -11.44 23.71
N GLN A 140 -3.41 -12.17 22.59
CA GLN A 140 -2.41 -13.18 22.27
C GLN A 140 -1.30 -12.66 21.34
N PHE A 141 -1.52 -11.51 20.69
CA PHE A 141 -0.55 -10.90 19.81
C PHE A 141 0.61 -10.32 20.63
N LYS A 142 1.81 -10.86 20.43
CA LYS A 142 3.05 -10.40 21.06
C LYS A 142 3.60 -9.21 20.29
N LEU A 143 3.80 -8.11 21.01
CA LEU A 143 4.43 -6.91 20.49
C LEU A 143 5.84 -6.79 21.08
N ASP A 144 6.84 -6.76 20.21
CA ASP A 144 8.21 -6.44 20.62
C ASP A 144 8.41 -4.92 20.61
N GLU A 145 9.17 -4.38 21.58
CA GLU A 145 9.44 -2.92 21.63
C GLU A 145 10.14 -2.41 20.36
N ALA A 146 10.89 -3.28 19.67
CA ALA A 146 11.54 -2.96 18.40
C ALA A 146 10.57 -2.80 17.22
N ASP A 147 9.37 -3.40 17.30
CA ASP A 147 8.35 -3.30 16.24
C ASP A 147 7.58 -1.97 16.31
N LYS A 148 7.57 -1.31 17.48
CA LYS A 148 6.81 -0.07 17.69
C LYS A 148 7.38 1.08 16.87
N VAL A 149 6.49 1.83 16.22
CA VAL A 149 6.85 3.02 15.45
C VAL A 149 6.06 4.23 15.92
N VAL A 150 6.64 5.41 15.72
CA VAL A 150 5.93 6.68 15.91
C VAL A 150 5.49 7.19 14.55
N LEU A 151 4.18 7.38 14.38
CA LEU A 151 3.66 8.04 13.18
C LEU A 151 4.06 9.52 13.21
N THR A 152 4.75 9.97 12.16
CA THR A 152 5.26 11.35 12.04
C THR A 152 4.30 12.30 11.34
N TYR A 153 3.10 11.82 11.00
CA TYR A 153 2.07 12.55 10.28
C TYR A 153 0.69 12.25 10.85
N THR A 154 -0.26 13.14 10.62
CA THR A 154 -1.65 12.97 11.04
C THR A 154 -2.52 12.42 9.91
N ASP A 155 -3.69 11.86 10.23
CA ASP A 155 -4.69 11.50 9.22
C ASP A 155 -5.10 12.70 8.34
N GLU A 156 -5.04 13.91 8.90
CA GLU A 156 -5.32 15.15 8.18
C GLU A 156 -4.21 15.47 7.17
N ASP A 157 -2.93 15.35 7.54
CA ASP A 157 -1.81 15.50 6.60
C ASP A 157 -1.93 14.52 5.44
N LEU A 158 -2.22 13.25 5.75
CA LEU A 158 -2.42 12.21 4.75
C LEU A 158 -3.60 12.55 3.82
N LEU A 159 -4.72 13.01 4.37
CA LEU A 159 -5.90 13.36 3.58
C LEU A 159 -5.61 14.52 2.62
N TRP A 160 -5.02 15.62 3.13
CA TRP A 160 -4.72 16.79 2.30
C TRP A 160 -3.71 16.47 1.21
N LEU A 161 -2.65 15.74 1.56
CA LEU A 161 -1.63 15.33 0.61
C LEU A 161 -2.21 14.39 -0.46
N SER A 162 -3.04 13.43 -0.07
CA SER A 162 -3.71 12.51 -1.01
C SER A 162 -4.64 13.22 -1.98
N ARG A 163 -5.40 14.22 -1.50
CA ARG A 163 -6.29 15.01 -2.35
C ARG A 163 -5.54 15.83 -3.37
N ILE A 164 -4.44 16.49 -2.97
CA ILE A 164 -3.67 17.29 -3.92
C ILE A 164 -3.00 16.42 -4.98
N ILE A 165 -2.47 15.25 -4.60
CA ILE A 165 -1.94 14.26 -5.55
C ILE A 165 -3.04 13.81 -6.53
N ASP A 166 -4.27 13.58 -6.06
CA ASP A 166 -5.36 13.14 -6.93
C ASP A 166 -5.72 14.21 -7.96
N VAL A 167 -5.86 15.48 -7.57
CA VAL A 167 -6.24 16.52 -8.53
C VAL A 167 -5.12 16.89 -9.50
N GLU A 168 -3.86 16.84 -9.07
CA GLU A 168 -2.70 17.17 -9.92
C GLU A 168 -2.26 15.97 -10.79
N GLY A 169 -2.50 14.74 -10.32
CA GLY A 169 -1.86 13.55 -10.86
C GLY A 169 -2.74 12.30 -10.97
N ARG A 170 -4.07 12.37 -10.91
CA ARG A 170 -4.98 11.19 -10.86
C ARG A 170 -4.59 10.03 -11.78
N SER A 171 -4.34 10.33 -13.05
CA SER A 171 -4.10 9.34 -14.11
C SER A 171 -2.63 9.22 -14.49
N THR A 172 -1.73 9.72 -13.63
CA THR A 172 -0.27 9.64 -13.83
C THR A 172 0.32 8.39 -13.18
N SER A 173 1.58 8.11 -13.49
CA SER A 173 2.32 6.98 -12.93
C SER A 173 2.48 7.09 -11.40
N PRO A 174 2.73 5.96 -10.70
CA PRO A 174 3.07 5.99 -9.28
C PRO A 174 4.27 6.90 -8.97
N ALA A 175 5.27 6.94 -9.86
CA ALA A 175 6.43 7.81 -9.72
C ALA A 175 6.04 9.30 -9.76
N MET A 176 5.14 9.69 -10.66
CA MET A 176 4.68 11.08 -10.76
C MET A 176 3.86 11.48 -9.52
N LYS A 177 2.99 10.61 -9.03
CA LYS A 177 2.22 10.86 -7.79
C LYS A 177 3.13 11.05 -6.58
N LEU A 178 4.15 10.20 -6.44
CA LEU A 178 5.16 10.31 -5.39
C LEU A 178 5.96 11.62 -5.52
N ALA A 179 6.26 12.04 -6.75
CA ALA A 179 6.99 13.26 -7.02
C ALA A 179 6.20 14.52 -6.61
N ILE A 180 4.90 14.58 -6.92
CA ILE A 180 4.00 15.66 -6.46
C ILE A 180 3.98 15.73 -4.93
N ALA A 181 3.82 14.57 -4.28
CA ALA A 181 3.82 14.48 -2.82
C ALA A 181 5.12 15.05 -2.21
N ASN A 182 6.26 14.68 -2.78
CA ASN A 182 7.56 15.12 -2.31
C ASN A 182 7.80 16.62 -2.53
N VAL A 183 7.31 17.22 -3.62
CA VAL A 183 7.37 18.69 -3.79
C VAL A 183 6.61 19.41 -2.67
N VAL A 184 5.42 18.92 -2.30
CA VAL A 184 4.65 19.49 -1.18
C VAL A 184 5.42 19.35 0.13
N LEU A 185 5.95 18.16 0.44
CA LEU A 185 6.71 17.93 1.67
C LEU A 185 8.06 18.65 1.72
N ASN A 186 8.72 18.84 0.58
CA ASN A 186 9.94 19.64 0.47
C ASN A 186 9.67 21.12 0.79
N ARG A 187 8.53 21.64 0.35
CA ARG A 187 8.08 22.98 0.73
C ARG A 187 7.81 23.07 2.22
N VAL A 188 7.10 22.11 2.81
CA VAL A 188 6.90 22.06 4.27
C VAL A 188 8.22 22.10 5.04
N LYS A 189 9.26 21.44 4.53
CA LYS A 189 10.61 21.41 5.14
C LYS A 189 11.44 22.68 4.87
N SER A 190 11.06 23.49 3.90
CA SER A 190 11.83 24.66 3.46
C SER A 190 11.40 25.92 4.22
N ALA A 191 12.38 26.66 4.74
CA ALA A 191 12.12 27.92 5.45
C ALA A 191 11.48 29.02 4.58
N SER A 192 11.45 28.84 3.26
CA SER A 192 10.86 29.78 2.30
C SER A 192 9.35 29.56 2.10
N PHE A 193 8.75 28.54 2.73
CA PHE A 193 7.37 28.12 2.52
C PHE A 193 6.65 27.90 3.87
N PRO A 194 5.31 27.79 3.85
CA PRO A 194 4.56 27.43 5.06
C PRO A 194 4.97 26.08 5.63
N ALA A 195 4.80 25.92 6.95
CA ALA A 195 5.32 24.77 7.70
C ALA A 195 4.31 23.61 7.86
N THR A 196 3.16 23.64 7.16
CA THR A 196 2.14 22.58 7.22
C THR A 196 1.71 22.17 5.81
N VAL A 197 1.27 20.91 5.66
CA VAL A 197 0.76 20.39 4.38
C VAL A 197 -0.42 21.22 3.89
N TYR A 198 -1.35 21.54 4.80
CA TYR A 198 -2.51 22.37 4.51
C TYR A 198 -2.11 23.75 3.98
N ASP A 199 -1.22 24.45 4.69
CA ASP A 199 -0.85 25.82 4.32
C ASP A 199 -0.04 25.87 3.02
N VAL A 200 0.78 24.84 2.73
CA VAL A 200 1.46 24.72 1.43
C VAL A 200 0.46 24.52 0.30
N ILE A 201 -0.56 23.68 0.51
CA ILE A 201 -1.60 23.41 -0.50
C ILE A 201 -2.45 24.66 -0.76
N TYR A 202 -2.80 25.39 0.29
CA TYR A 202 -3.62 26.60 0.22
C TYR A 202 -2.81 27.89 0.05
N GLN A 203 -1.50 27.79 -0.18
CA GLN A 203 -0.63 28.96 -0.34
C GLN A 203 -1.13 29.85 -1.48
N GLU A 204 -1.38 31.12 -1.15
CA GLU A 204 -1.81 32.14 -2.10
C GLU A 204 -0.89 33.38 -1.99
N GLY A 205 -0.39 33.82 -3.13
CA GLY A 205 0.29 35.11 -3.29
C GLY A 205 -0.37 35.91 -4.41
N ASN A 206 0.40 36.30 -5.43
CA ASN A 206 -0.19 36.82 -6.67
C ASN A 206 -1.01 35.75 -7.43
N TYR A 207 -0.74 34.48 -7.15
CA TYR A 207 -1.42 33.31 -7.70
C TYR A 207 -1.63 32.27 -6.61
N LYS A 208 -2.62 31.41 -6.83
CA LYS A 208 -2.86 30.21 -6.01
C LYS A 208 -1.87 29.13 -6.44
N GLN A 209 -1.12 28.58 -5.49
CA GLN A 209 -0.11 27.56 -5.79
C GLN A 209 -0.74 26.32 -6.43
N PHE A 210 -1.84 25.84 -5.85
CA PHE A 210 -2.63 24.74 -6.36
C PHE A 210 -4.06 25.20 -6.64
N PRO A 211 -4.34 25.79 -7.82
CA PRO A 211 -5.66 26.32 -8.15
C PRO A 211 -6.83 25.34 -7.92
N PRO A 212 -6.70 24.02 -8.18
CA PRO A 212 -7.76 23.05 -7.87
C PRO A 212 -8.15 22.96 -6.39
N ALA A 213 -7.23 23.22 -5.45
CA ALA A 213 -7.46 23.10 -4.00
C ALA A 213 -8.47 24.14 -3.47
N HIS A 214 -8.63 25.26 -4.18
CA HIS A 214 -9.53 26.35 -3.78
C HIS A 214 -10.95 26.20 -4.35
N LYS A 215 -11.28 25.08 -5.00
CA LYS A 215 -12.64 24.75 -5.43
C LYS A 215 -13.38 24.02 -4.31
N SER A 216 -14.68 24.27 -4.14
CA SER A 216 -15.50 23.60 -3.11
C SER A 216 -15.47 22.07 -3.22
N SER A 217 -15.37 21.54 -4.43
CA SER A 217 -15.27 20.09 -4.69
C SER A 217 -14.02 19.44 -4.09
N PHE A 218 -12.96 20.20 -3.79
CA PHE A 218 -11.74 19.66 -3.19
C PHE A 218 -11.96 19.18 -1.75
N LEU A 219 -12.78 19.89 -0.98
CA LEU A 219 -13.06 19.58 0.43
C LEU A 219 -13.82 18.26 0.61
N THR A 220 -14.57 17.83 -0.41
CA THR A 220 -15.36 16.59 -0.42
C THR A 220 -14.75 15.52 -1.33
N LEU A 221 -13.55 15.75 -1.86
CA LEU A 221 -12.88 14.79 -2.72
C LEU A 221 -12.42 13.59 -1.90
N GLU A 222 -12.89 12.41 -2.29
CA GLU A 222 -12.32 11.13 -1.85
C GLU A 222 -11.16 10.79 -2.80
N PRO A 223 -9.90 10.80 -2.32
CA PRO A 223 -8.74 10.51 -3.17
C PRO A 223 -8.73 9.04 -3.59
N SER A 224 -8.15 8.75 -4.76
CA SER A 224 -7.96 7.36 -5.20
C SER A 224 -6.96 6.63 -4.30
N LYS A 225 -7.09 5.29 -4.20
CA LYS A 225 -6.15 4.44 -3.46
C LYS A 225 -4.69 4.68 -3.88
N SER A 226 -4.44 4.88 -5.17
CA SER A 226 -3.10 5.17 -5.68
C SER A 226 -2.52 6.49 -5.19
N SER A 227 -3.36 7.51 -4.96
CA SER A 227 -2.95 8.80 -4.40
C SER A 227 -2.67 8.67 -2.90
N ILE A 228 -3.47 7.89 -2.17
CA ILE A 228 -3.25 7.58 -0.74
C ILE A 228 -1.93 6.82 -0.54
N VAL A 229 -1.67 5.80 -1.37
CA VAL A 229 -0.41 5.04 -1.36
C VAL A 229 0.80 5.96 -1.61
N ALA A 230 0.73 6.85 -2.60
CA ALA A 230 1.81 7.78 -2.89
C ALA A 230 2.04 8.80 -1.75
N ALA A 231 0.97 9.30 -1.14
CA ALA A 231 1.07 10.19 0.02
C ALA A 231 1.73 9.49 1.21
N LYS A 232 1.34 8.25 1.52
CA LYS A 232 1.95 7.46 2.60
C LYS A 232 3.44 7.23 2.37
N LYS A 233 3.83 6.77 1.18
CA LYS A 233 5.23 6.61 0.78
C LYS A 233 6.05 7.88 1.04
N ALA A 234 5.54 9.03 0.63
CA ALA A 234 6.22 10.31 0.84
C ALA A 234 6.31 10.68 2.34
N LEU A 235 5.23 10.49 3.10
CA LEU A 235 5.16 10.80 4.53
C LEU A 235 6.03 9.87 5.38
N THR A 236 6.26 8.63 4.94
CA THR A 236 7.18 7.66 5.56
C THR A 236 8.62 7.78 5.05
N GLY A 237 8.89 8.73 4.13
CA GLY A 237 10.24 9.16 3.76
C GLY A 237 10.72 8.77 2.36
N GLU A 238 9.91 8.09 1.55
CA GLU A 238 10.24 7.78 0.16
C GLU A 238 10.25 9.06 -0.69
N ASN A 239 11.38 9.34 -1.35
CA ASN A 239 11.54 10.54 -2.17
C ASN A 239 12.25 10.24 -3.50
N ASN A 240 11.62 10.63 -4.61
CA ASN A 240 12.14 10.43 -5.97
C ASN A 240 12.47 11.74 -6.72
N VAL A 241 12.37 12.90 -6.05
CA VAL A 241 12.67 14.23 -6.63
C VAL A 241 13.67 15.04 -5.80
N GLY A 242 14.35 14.41 -4.84
CA GLY A 242 15.33 15.09 -4.00
C GLY A 242 14.72 16.27 -3.25
N ASP A 243 15.33 17.44 -3.36
CA ASP A 243 14.93 18.71 -2.74
C ASP A 243 14.10 19.60 -3.68
N CYS A 244 13.54 19.08 -4.78
CA CYS A 244 12.74 19.88 -5.71
C CYS A 244 11.59 20.61 -5.01
N LEU A 245 11.45 21.90 -5.31
CA LEU A 245 10.41 22.79 -4.78
C LEU A 245 9.37 23.17 -5.84
N TYR A 246 9.61 22.86 -7.11
CA TYR A 246 8.74 23.24 -8.22
C TYR A 246 8.59 22.11 -9.24
N PHE A 247 7.43 22.06 -9.88
CA PHE A 247 7.23 21.28 -11.11
C PHE A 247 6.37 22.07 -12.11
N ASN A 248 6.48 21.74 -13.39
CA ASN A 248 5.66 22.33 -14.45
C ASN A 248 5.61 21.44 -15.69
N ASN A 249 4.51 21.55 -16.45
CA ASN A 249 4.28 20.79 -17.67
C ASN A 249 5.02 21.34 -18.90
N ARG A 250 5.78 22.43 -18.69
CA ARG A 250 6.65 23.07 -19.66
C ARG A 250 7.94 23.50 -18.98
N PRO A 251 9.07 23.50 -19.71
CA PRO A 251 10.33 23.91 -19.15
C PRO A 251 10.32 25.41 -18.79
N PHE A 252 10.91 25.76 -17.66
CA PHE A 252 11.18 27.15 -17.30
C PHE A 252 12.49 27.59 -17.96
N SER A 253 12.42 28.50 -18.93
CA SER A 253 13.61 29.03 -19.58
C SER A 253 14.57 29.72 -18.60
N SER A 254 14.04 30.29 -17.51
CA SER A 254 14.82 30.97 -16.47
C SER A 254 15.40 30.07 -15.38
N LYS A 255 15.10 28.76 -15.39
CA LYS A 255 15.53 27.78 -14.37
C LYS A 255 16.20 26.54 -14.98
N ALA A 256 16.80 26.69 -16.16
CA ALA A 256 17.40 25.55 -16.87
C ALA A 256 18.47 24.82 -16.03
N ASP A 257 19.28 25.57 -15.28
CA ASP A 257 20.32 25.02 -14.41
C ASP A 257 19.77 24.35 -13.14
N ASP A 258 18.52 24.63 -12.76
CA ASP A 258 17.86 24.05 -11.58
C ASP A 258 17.09 22.75 -11.91
N LEU A 259 17.01 22.36 -13.19
CA LEU A 259 16.27 21.17 -13.62
C LEU A 259 16.91 19.90 -13.02
N TYR A 260 16.15 19.17 -12.22
CA TYR A 260 16.60 17.95 -11.56
C TYR A 260 16.22 16.69 -12.34
N THR A 261 14.95 16.57 -12.74
CA THR A 261 14.44 15.38 -13.45
C THR A 261 13.16 15.69 -14.22
N ILE A 262 12.77 14.76 -15.10
CA ILE A 262 11.50 14.79 -15.82
C ILE A 262 10.77 13.47 -15.56
N ILE A 263 9.53 13.53 -15.08
CA ILE A 263 8.69 12.36 -14.78
C ILE A 263 7.35 12.59 -15.48
N ASP A 264 6.89 11.63 -16.28
CA ASP A 264 5.64 11.73 -17.06
C ASP A 264 5.47 13.01 -17.90
N GLY A 265 6.58 13.62 -18.32
CA GLY A 265 6.58 14.87 -19.09
C GLY A 265 6.53 16.15 -18.24
N GLU A 266 6.49 16.02 -16.92
CA GLU A 266 6.56 17.12 -15.96
C GLU A 266 8.01 17.36 -15.53
N TYR A 267 8.43 18.62 -15.51
CA TYR A 267 9.79 19.05 -15.24
C TYR A 267 9.91 19.47 -13.78
N PHE A 268 10.83 18.87 -13.02
CA PHE A 268 11.02 19.12 -11.59
C PHE A 268 12.30 19.92 -11.33
N TYR A 269 12.22 20.93 -10.48
CA TYR A 269 13.29 21.89 -10.23
C TYR A 269 13.56 22.07 -8.74
N LYS A 270 14.83 22.27 -8.41
CA LYS A 270 15.28 22.74 -7.10
C LYS A 270 14.85 24.19 -6.83
#